data_AF-A0A3E0P0D3-F1
#
_entry.id   AF-A0A3E0P0D3-F1
#
_cell.length_a   1.000
_cell.length_b   1.000
_cell.length_c   1.000
_cell.angle_alpha   90.00
_cell.angle_beta   90.00
_cell.angle_gamma   90.00
#
_symmetry.space_group_name_H-M   'P 1'
#
loop_
_entity.id
_entity.type
_entity.pdbx_description
1 polymer ?
#
loop_
_entity_poly.entity_id
_entity_poly.type
_entity_poly.pdbx_seq_one_letter_code
_entity_poly.pdbx_strand_id
1 'polypeptide(L)'
;MDNQRFREAYMRLQRLDEGQTYKLRDRGRSISRQSTEQLEDKVQELSRYTLELKEILQELFLAIGTPARKAASDEAAAPPPGDA
;
A
#
# COMPACT_ATOMS: atom_id res chain seq x y z
N MET A 1 -6.68 15.37 0.92
CA MET A 1 -6.46 14.00 1.42
C MET A 1 -7.63 13.14 1.03
N ASP A 2 -7.35 12.01 0.41
CA ASP A 2 -8.35 10.99 0.10
C ASP A 2 -8.43 9.99 1.27
N ASN A 3 -9.40 10.22 2.17
CA ASN A 3 -9.56 9.44 3.39
C ASN A 3 -9.90 7.96 3.13
N GLN A 4 -10.58 7.66 2.01
CA GLN A 4 -10.96 6.30 1.66
C GLN A 4 -9.73 5.52 1.19
N ARG A 5 -8.97 6.08 0.25
CA ARG A 5 -7.72 5.47 -0.24
C ARG A 5 -6.69 5.31 0.87
N PHE A 6 -6.61 6.26 1.80
CA PHE A 6 -5.74 6.15 2.96
C PHE A 6 -6.11 4.94 3.84
N ARG A 7 -7.40 4.76 4.16
CA ARG A 7 -7.88 3.63 4.95
C ARG A 7 -7.61 2.30 4.26
N GLU A 8 -7.86 2.21 2.96
CA GLU A 8 -7.63 0.99 2.17
C GLU A 8 -6.15 0.60 2.13
N ALA A 9 -5.26 1.55 1.83
CA ALA A 9 -3.82 1.31 1.83
C ALA A 9 -3.29 0.96 3.23
N TYR A 10 -3.84 1.59 4.27
CA TYR A 10 -3.49 1.26 5.66
C TYR A 10 -3.93 -0.16 6.05
N MET A 11 -5.14 -0.60 5.66
CA MET A 11 -5.59 -1.97 5.89
C MET A 11 -4.72 -3.00 5.17
N ARG A 12 -4.24 -2.69 3.95
CA ARG A 12 -3.28 -3.55 3.22
C ARG A 12 -1.96 -3.64 3.97
N LEU A 13 -1.47 -2.53 4.52
CA LEU A 13 -0.24 -2.52 5.32
C LEU A 13 -0.36 -3.42 6.56
N GLN A 14 -1.47 -3.35 7.29
CA GLN A 14 -1.70 -4.19 8.48
C GLN A 14 -1.67 -5.68 8.13
N ARG A 15 -2.35 -6.07 7.05
CA ARG A 15 -2.36 -7.47 6.59
C ARG A 15 -0.96 -7.97 6.19
N LEU A 16 -0.18 -7.11 5.53
CA LEU A 16 1.19 -7.41 5.12
C LEU A 16 2.09 -7.65 6.35
N ASP A 17 1.93 -6.86 7.41
CA ASP A 17 2.66 -6.99 8.67
C ASP A 17 2.27 -8.23 9.48
N GLU A 18 0.98 -8.51 9.62
CA GLU A 18 0.46 -9.70 10.32
C GLU A 18 1.04 -11.01 9.74
N GLY A 19 1.10 -11.10 8.41
CA GLY A 19 1.65 -12.26 7.71
C GLY A 19 3.13 -12.50 7.97
N GLN A 20 3.93 -11.43 8.17
CA GLN A 20 5.36 -11.54 8.45
C GLN A 20 5.65 -11.76 9.94
N THR A 21 4.89 -11.11 10.82
CA THR A 21 5.02 -11.25 12.27
C THR A 21 4.79 -12.70 12.72
N TYR A 22 3.81 -13.39 12.12
CA TYR A 22 3.58 -14.81 12.38
C TYR A 22 4.79 -15.67 12.01
N LYS A 23 5.39 -15.43 10.84
CA LYS A 23 6.53 -16.21 10.31
C LYS A 23 7.82 -15.99 11.07
N LEU A 24 8.03 -14.79 11.63
CA LEU A 24 9.19 -14.48 12.46
C LEU A 24 9.12 -15.12 13.84
N ARG A 25 7.90 -15.28 14.41
CA ARG A 25 7.68 -15.87 15.73
C ARG A 25 8.07 -17.36 15.79
N ASP A 26 7.90 -18.10 14.70
CA ASP A 26 8.26 -19.53 14.62
C ASP A 26 9.78 -19.79 14.46
N ARG A 27 10.59 -18.76 14.16
CA ARG A 27 12.04 -18.90 13.90
C ARG A 27 12.90 -19.17 15.15
N GLY A 28 12.34 -19.08 16.35
CA GLY A 28 13.12 -19.17 17.60
C GLY A 28 13.67 -20.54 17.96
N ARG A 29 13.31 -21.63 17.27
CA ARG A 29 13.63 -23.01 17.75
C ARG A 29 14.51 -23.89 16.88
N SER A 30 14.88 -23.50 15.66
CA SER A 30 15.62 -24.42 14.77
C SER A 30 16.57 -23.68 13.82
N ILE A 31 17.76 -23.34 14.32
CA ILE A 31 18.92 -22.94 13.50
C ILE A 31 19.68 -24.21 13.11
N SER A 32 19.00 -25.13 12.43
CA SER A 32 19.67 -26.20 11.69
C SER A 32 19.96 -25.67 10.29
N ARG A 33 21.18 -25.93 9.79
CA ARG A 33 21.69 -25.45 8.48
C ARG A 33 20.60 -25.50 7.41
N GLN A 34 20.20 -24.33 6.94
CA GLN A 34 19.17 -24.21 5.90
C GLN A 34 19.76 -24.63 4.57
N SER A 35 18.98 -25.32 3.74
CA SER A 35 19.42 -25.63 2.38
C SER A 35 19.49 -24.36 1.53
N THR A 36 20.25 -24.39 0.44
CA THR A 36 20.33 -23.27 -0.51
C THR A 36 18.97 -22.95 -1.12
N GLU A 37 18.17 -23.97 -1.42
CA GLU A 37 16.78 -23.82 -1.91
C GLU A 37 15.91 -23.06 -0.90
N GLN A 38 16.00 -23.40 0.39
CA GLN A 38 15.28 -22.67 1.45
C GLN A 38 15.74 -21.21 1.55
N LEU A 39 16.99 -20.92 1.18
CA LEU A 39 17.52 -19.56 1.18
C LEU A 39 17.00 -18.77 -0.02
N GLU A 40 16.91 -19.39 -1.19
CA GLU A 40 16.32 -18.81 -2.40
C GLU A 40 14.84 -18.48 -2.20
N ASP A 41 14.06 -19.40 -1.65
CA ASP A 41 12.65 -19.19 -1.32
C ASP A 41 12.46 -17.97 -0.39
N LYS A 42 13.34 -17.82 0.60
CA LYS A 42 13.33 -16.67 1.50
C LYS A 42 13.68 -15.37 0.82
N VAL A 43 14.63 -15.39 -0.11
CA VAL A 43 15.00 -14.20 -0.89
C VAL A 43 13.85 -13.78 -1.80
N GLN A 44 13.16 -14.74 -2.43
CA GLN A 44 11.95 -14.48 -3.22
C GLN A 44 10.82 -13.91 -2.35
N GLU A 45 10.60 -14.49 -1.17
CA GLU A 45 9.60 -14.01 -0.22
C GLU A 45 9.89 -12.58 0.25
N LEU A 46 11.15 -12.29 0.62
CA LEU A 46 11.58 -10.96 1.01
C LEU A 46 11.41 -9.95 -0.13
N SER A 47 11.75 -10.35 -1.36
CA SER A 47 11.58 -9.52 -2.55
C SER A 47 10.12 -9.21 -2.84
N ARG A 48 9.22 -10.19 -2.64
CA ARG A 48 7.77 -9.98 -2.77
C ARG A 48 7.26 -9.00 -1.73
N TYR A 49 7.66 -9.18 -0.47
CA TYR A 49 7.30 -8.29 0.63
C TYR A 49 7.75 -6.85 0.37
N THR A 50 8.99 -6.64 -0.09
CA THR A 50 9.52 -5.29 -0.32
C THR A 50 8.81 -4.57 -1.47
N LEU A 51 8.45 -5.30 -2.54
CA LEU A 51 7.66 -4.75 -3.64
C LEU A 51 6.26 -4.34 -3.17
N GLU A 52 5.56 -5.22 -2.46
CA GLU A 52 4.21 -4.93 -1.96
C GLU A 52 4.21 -3.77 -0.94
N LEU A 53 5.21 -3.71 -0.06
CA LEU A 53 5.39 -2.59 0.87
C LEU A 53 5.60 -1.26 0.14
N LYS A 54 6.43 -1.26 -0.92
CA LYS A 54 6.68 -0.07 -1.73
C LYS A 54 5.40 0.45 -2.38
N GLU A 55 4.58 -0.43 -2.93
CA GLU A 55 3.30 -0.07 -3.55
C GLU A 55 2.33 0.54 -2.53
N ILE A 56 2.18 -0.09 -1.36
CA ILE A 56 1.31 0.39 -0.29
C ILE A 56 1.76 1.78 0.21
N LEU A 57 3.06 1.99 0.40
CA LEU A 57 3.60 3.29 0.80
C LEU A 57 3.34 4.35 -0.27
N GLN A 58 3.49 4.02 -1.54
CA GLN A 58 3.18 4.94 -2.64
C GLN A 58 1.70 5.35 -2.62
N GLU A 59 0.79 4.40 -2.39
CA GLU A 59 -0.65 4.70 -2.25
C GLU A 59 -0.94 5.59 -1.05
N LEU A 60 -0.31 5.34 0.10
CA LEU A 60 -0.43 6.18 1.29
C LEU A 60 0.06 7.61 1.03
N PHE A 61 1.22 7.77 0.39
CA PHE A 61 1.73 9.10 0.02
C PHE A 61 0.80 9.83 -0.95
N LEU A 62 0.22 9.12 -1.94
CA LEU A 62 -0.73 9.71 -2.87
C LEU A 62 -2.03 10.14 -2.17
N ALA A 63 -2.50 9.36 -1.19
CA ALA A 63 -3.70 9.68 -0.41
C ALA A 63 -3.50 10.91 0.49
N ILE A 64 -2.29 11.13 1.00
CA ILE A 64 -1.91 12.28 1.82
C ILE A 64 -1.63 13.52 0.95
N GLY A 65 -0.95 13.33 -0.19
CA GLY A 65 -0.32 14.38 -0.99
C GLY A 65 -1.13 14.96 -2.14
N THR A 66 -2.40 14.60 -2.34
CA THR A 66 -3.25 15.25 -3.35
C THR A 66 -3.90 16.53 -2.79
N PRO A 67 -3.45 17.75 -3.17
CA PRO A 67 -4.30 18.92 -3.09
C PRO A 67 -5.47 18.72 -4.05
N ALA A 68 -6.67 19.10 -3.61
CA ALA A 68 -7.95 18.88 -4.28
C ALA A 68 -8.11 19.67 -5.61
N ARG A 69 -7.20 19.49 -6.58
CA ARG A 69 -7.25 20.16 -7.89
C ARG A 69 -7.95 19.29 -8.95
N LYS A 70 -9.02 18.58 -8.57
CA LYS A 70 -9.86 17.84 -9.53
C LYS A 70 -11.34 17.82 -9.13
N ALA A 71 -11.83 18.90 -8.53
CA ALA A 71 -13.27 19.13 -8.33
C ALA A 71 -13.77 20.45 -8.95
N ALA A 72 -12.87 21.41 -9.28
CA ALA A 72 -13.25 22.72 -9.78
C ALA A 72 -13.39 22.82 -11.31
N SER A 73 -13.21 21.72 -12.05
CA SER A 73 -13.23 21.74 -13.53
C SER A 73 -14.58 21.33 -14.13
N ASP A 74 -15.51 20.80 -13.33
CA ASP A 74 -16.81 20.29 -13.82
C ASP A 74 -17.98 21.26 -13.57
N GLU A 75 -17.81 22.24 -12.66
CA GLU A 75 -18.86 23.21 -12.31
C GLU A 75 -18.76 24.54 -13.09
N ALA A 76 -17.75 24.68 -13.97
CA ALA A 76 -17.59 25.85 -14.82
C ALA A 76 -18.33 25.76 -16.17
N ALA A 77 -19.11 24.70 -16.40
CA ALA A 77 -19.79 24.42 -17.67
C ALA A 77 -21.29 24.76 -17.71
N ALA A 78 -21.83 25.47 -16.72
CA ALA A 78 -23.21 25.96 -16.76
C ALA A 78 -23.28 27.33 -17.47
N PRO A 79 -23.96 27.46 -18.63
CA PRO A 79 -24.12 28.75 -19.29
C PRO A 79 -25.07 29.67 -18.49
N PRO A 80 -24.86 31.00 -18.50
CA PRO A 80 -25.67 31.93 -17.73
C PRO A 80 -27.13 31.97 -18.24
N PRO A 81 -28.12 32.24 -17.36
CA PRO A 81 -29.51 32.41 -17.78
C PRO A 81 -29.62 33.65 -18.66
N GLY A 82 -30.23 33.49 -19.83
CA GLY A 82 -30.48 34.58 -20.76
C GLY A 82 -31.41 35.63 -20.16
N ASP A 83 -31.03 36.90 -20.34
CA ASP A 83 -31.87 38.06 -20.03
C ASP A 83 -33.14 38.05 -20.88
N ALA A 84 -34.28 38.28 -20.23
CA ALA A 84 -35.61 38.48 -20.83
C ALA A 84 -35.99 39.97 -20.77
#